data_AF-A0A964IK26-F1
#
_entry.id   AF-A0A964IK26-F1
#
_cell.length_a   1.000
_cell.length_b   1.000
_cell.length_c   1.000
_cell.angle_alpha   90.00
_cell.angle_beta   90.00
_cell.angle_gamma   90.00
#
_symmetry.space_group_name_H-M   'P 1'
#
loop_
_entity.id
_entity.type
_entity.pdbx_description
1 polymer ?
#
loop_
_entity_poly.entity_id
_entity_poly.type
_entity_poly.pdbx_seq_one_letter_code
_entity_poly.pdbx_strand_id
1 'polypeptide(L)'
;MNAQATSLDTSAEAERVVIDRLRAMSPAQRLSLALSLSQSVRELALAGVRQRYPNAPDREQLLRLALTIHGRELATAAYPELAALDLR
;
A
#
# COMPACT_ATOMS: atom_id res chain seq x y z
N MET A 1 -24.76 -22.51 4.73
CA MET A 1 -24.06 -21.29 5.22
C MET A 1 -23.93 -20.35 4.02
N ASN A 2 -24.63 -19.21 4.03
CA ASN A 2 -24.68 -18.31 2.87
C ASN A 2 -23.31 -17.65 2.67
N ALA A 3 -22.65 -17.99 1.57
CA ALA A 3 -21.40 -17.37 1.15
C ALA A 3 -21.70 -16.00 0.54
N GLN A 4 -21.91 -14.98 1.38
CA GLN A 4 -21.85 -13.59 0.93
C GLN A 4 -20.39 -13.18 0.78
N ALA A 5 -20.12 -12.39 -0.26
CA ALA A 5 -18.80 -11.83 -0.49
C ALA A 5 -18.49 -10.77 0.57
N THR A 6 -17.21 -10.65 0.95
CA THR A 6 -16.71 -9.66 1.91
C THR A 6 -16.63 -8.25 1.30
N SER A 7 -16.59 -8.15 -0.04
CA SER A 7 -16.55 -6.90 -0.80
C SER A 7 -17.84 -6.72 -1.62
N LEU A 8 -18.32 -5.49 -1.71
CA LEU A 8 -19.51 -5.13 -2.52
C LEU A 8 -19.23 -5.14 -4.03
N ASP A 9 -17.96 -4.98 -4.43
CA ASP A 9 -17.50 -4.96 -5.83
C ASP A 9 -16.80 -6.27 -6.22
N THR A 10 -17.06 -7.36 -5.49
CA THR A 10 -16.47 -8.66 -5.77
C THR A 10 -17.53 -9.72 -5.56
N SER A 11 -17.81 -10.52 -6.60
CA SER A 11 -18.78 -11.61 -6.46
C SER A 11 -18.25 -12.69 -5.51
N ALA A 12 -19.16 -13.41 -4.84
CA ALA A 12 -18.77 -14.50 -3.93
C ALA A 12 -18.05 -15.65 -4.66
N GLU A 13 -18.25 -15.79 -5.97
CA GLU A 13 -17.50 -16.73 -6.81
C GLU A 13 -16.06 -16.26 -7.03
N ALA A 14 -15.87 -14.99 -7.42
CA ALA A 14 -14.55 -14.43 -7.63
C ALA A 14 -13.70 -14.45 -6.34
N GLU A 15 -14.30 -14.11 -5.19
CA GLU A 15 -13.63 -14.18 -3.90
C GLU A 15 -13.20 -15.61 -3.54
N ARG A 16 -14.06 -16.61 -3.81
CA ARG A 16 -13.69 -18.03 -3.61
C ARG A 16 -12.47 -18.42 -4.43
N VAL A 17 -12.42 -18.03 -5.71
CA VAL A 17 -11.26 -18.29 -6.57
C VAL A 17 -9.98 -17.70 -5.98
N VAL A 18 -10.02 -16.45 -5.50
CA VAL A 18 -8.85 -15.80 -4.88
C VAL A 18 -8.40 -16.55 -3.63
N ILE A 19 -9.34 -16.88 -2.73
CA ILE A 19 -9.04 -17.59 -1.48
C ILE A 19 -8.44 -18.97 -1.76
N ASP A 20 -9.03 -19.74 -2.68
CA ASP A 20 -8.55 -21.08 -3.01
C ASP A 20 -7.15 -21.04 -3.63
N ARG A 21 -6.85 -20.03 -4.46
CA ARG A 21 -5.50 -19.81 -4.99
C ARG A 21 -4.51 -19.46 -3.88
N LEU A 22 -4.87 -18.57 -2.96
CA LEU A 22 -4.00 -18.22 -1.83
C LEU A 22 -3.73 -19.41 -0.90
N ARG A 23 -4.72 -20.29 -0.69
CA ARG A 23 -4.57 -21.52 0.13
C ARG A 23 -3.70 -22.57 -0.55
N ALA A 24 -3.72 -22.64 -1.87
CA ALA A 24 -2.91 -23.58 -2.64
C ALA A 24 -1.42 -23.16 -2.75
N MET A 25 -1.08 -21.90 -2.44
CA MET A 25 0.30 -21.43 -2.48
C MET A 25 1.14 -22.00 -1.35
N SER A 26 2.40 -22.34 -1.65
CA SER A 26 3.39 -22.57 -0.60
C SER A 26 3.68 -21.27 0.17
N PRO A 27 4.22 -21.35 1.40
CA PRO A 27 4.61 -20.16 2.17
C PRO A 27 5.55 -19.22 1.40
N ALA A 28 6.50 -19.79 0.63
CA ALA A 28 7.44 -19.01 -0.17
C ALA A 28 6.76 -18.27 -1.34
N GLN A 29 5.85 -18.94 -2.05
CA GLN A 29 5.07 -18.32 -3.13
C GLN A 29 4.19 -17.18 -2.60
N ARG A 30 3.53 -17.42 -1.46
CA ARG A 30 2.69 -16.41 -0.82
C ARG A 30 3.49 -15.20 -0.35
N LEU A 31 4.69 -15.42 0.22
CA LEU A 31 5.59 -14.34 0.61
C LEU A 31 6.07 -13.54 -0.62
N SER A 32 6.48 -14.22 -1.69
CA SER A 32 6.91 -13.57 -2.93
C SER A 32 5.80 -12.70 -3.53
N LEU A 33 4.55 -13.20 -3.56
CA LEU A 33 3.40 -12.42 -4.00
C LEU A 33 3.16 -11.20 -3.10
N ALA A 34 3.21 -11.38 -1.77
CA ALA A 34 3.01 -10.28 -0.82
C ALA A 34 4.07 -9.17 -0.97
N LEU A 35 5.34 -9.54 -1.17
CA LEU A 35 6.43 -8.59 -1.41
C LEU A 35 6.23 -7.83 -2.72
N SER A 36 5.85 -8.54 -3.79
CA SER A 36 5.58 -7.95 -5.11
C SER A 36 4.43 -6.95 -5.05
N LEU A 37 3.30 -7.34 -4.45
CA LEU A 37 2.15 -6.45 -4.26
C LEU A 37 2.51 -5.23 -3.40
N SER A 38 3.29 -5.43 -2.34
CA SER A 38 3.76 -4.32 -1.49
C SER A 38 4.62 -3.32 -2.27
N GLN A 39 5.45 -3.81 -3.19
CA GLN A 39 6.23 -2.94 -4.06
C GLN A 39 5.33 -2.16 -5.03
N SER A 40 4.39 -2.83 -5.69
CA SER A 40 3.44 -2.17 -6.62
C SER A 40 2.61 -1.08 -5.93
N VAL A 41 2.16 -1.31 -4.68
CA VAL A 41 1.44 -0.30 -3.90
C VAL A 41 2.31 0.93 -3.61
N ARG A 42 3.59 0.74 -3.25
CA ARG A 42 4.53 1.85 -3.02
C ARG A 42 4.79 2.65 -4.29
N GLU A 43 4.93 1.99 -5.44
CA GLU A 43 5.12 2.62 -6.74
C GLU A 43 3.89 3.46 -7.13
N LEU A 44 2.69 2.90 -6.97
CA LEU A 44 1.44 3.62 -7.23
C LEU A 44 1.26 4.82 -6.29
N ALA A 45 1.57 4.66 -5.00
CA ALA A 45 1.51 5.75 -4.03
C ALA A 45 2.50 6.88 -4.40
N LEU A 46 3.72 6.54 -4.81
CA LEU A 46 4.71 7.52 -5.25
C LEU A 46 4.27 8.24 -6.53
N ALA A 47 3.67 7.53 -7.49
CA ALA A 47 3.09 8.16 -8.68
C ALA A 47 1.99 9.17 -8.30
N GLY A 48 1.13 8.82 -7.34
CA GLY A 48 0.12 9.74 -6.81
C GLY A 48 0.71 10.96 -6.09
N VAL A 49 1.81 10.78 -5.35
CA VAL A 49 2.55 11.91 -4.73
C VAL A 49 3.11 12.83 -5.81
N ARG A 50 3.79 12.30 -6.83
CA ARG A 50 4.33 13.07 -7.96
C ARG A 50 3.26 13.83 -8.71
N GLN A 51 2.09 13.21 -8.89
CA GLN A 51 0.95 13.86 -9.55
C GLN A 51 0.43 15.05 -8.75
N ARG A 52 0.32 14.94 -7.42
CA ARG A 52 -0.18 16.03 -6.55
C ARG A 52 0.86 17.12 -6.29
N TYR A 53 2.14 16.77 -6.30
CA TYR A 53 3.26 17.65 -5.95
C TYR A 53 4.34 17.61 -7.03
N PRO A 54 4.03 18.05 -8.27
CA PRO A 54 4.93 17.86 -9.42
C PRO A 54 6.26 18.62 -9.32
N ASN A 55 6.29 19.72 -8.56
CA ASN A 55 7.47 20.56 -8.37
C ASN A 55 8.21 20.27 -7.05
N ALA A 56 7.72 19.32 -6.25
CA ALA A 56 8.36 19.00 -4.97
C ALA A 56 9.71 18.31 -5.22
N PRO A 57 10.76 18.67 -4.48
CA PRO A 57 12.04 17.99 -4.57
C PRO A 57 11.91 16.52 -4.16
N ASP A 58 12.80 15.67 -4.66
CA ASP A 58 12.75 14.21 -4.41
C ASP A 58 12.66 13.85 -2.92
N ARG A 59 13.32 14.63 -2.06
CA ARG A 59 13.24 14.42 -0.59
C ARG A 59 11.83 14.66 -0.08
N GLU A 60 11.16 15.73 -0.50
CA GLU A 60 9.79 15.99 -0.08
C GLU A 60 8.83 14.91 -0.63
N GLN A 61 9.03 14.46 -1.87
CA GLN A 61 8.25 13.35 -2.43
C GLN A 61 8.40 12.07 -1.59
N LEU A 62 9.61 11.74 -1.14
CA LEU A 62 9.87 10.60 -0.26
C LEU A 62 9.18 10.75 1.10
N LEU A 63 9.25 11.95 1.71
CA LEU A 63 8.60 12.22 2.99
C LEU A 63 7.07 12.13 2.90
N ARG A 64 6.49 12.63 1.80
CA ARG A 64 5.05 12.51 1.51
C ARG A 64 4.63 11.06 1.24
N LEU A 65 5.48 10.27 0.58
CA LEU A 65 5.27 8.83 0.43
C LEU A 65 5.27 8.14 1.81
N ALA A 66 6.23 8.46 2.68
CA ALA A 66 6.30 7.89 4.03
C ALA A 66 5.04 8.20 4.85
N LEU A 67 4.55 9.46 4.80
CA LEU A 67 3.28 9.85 5.42
C LEU A 67 2.09 9.05 4.86
N THR A 68 2.06 8.83 3.54
CA THR A 68 0.97 8.10 2.87
C THR A 68 0.95 6.62 3.26
N ILE A 69 2.11 5.96 3.34
CA ILE A 69 2.21 4.52 3.59
C ILE A 69 2.12 4.17 5.07
N HIS A 70 2.73 4.97 5.95
CA HIS A 70 2.91 4.62 7.36
C HIS A 70 2.07 5.47 8.32
N GLY A 71 1.45 6.55 7.84
CA GLY A 71 0.81 7.54 8.69
C GLY A 71 1.83 8.43 9.43
N ARG A 72 1.33 9.49 10.06
CA ARG A 72 2.18 10.54 10.62
C ARG A 72 3.10 10.07 11.74
N GLU A 73 2.59 9.27 12.67
CA GLU A 73 3.36 8.80 13.83
C GLU A 73 4.62 8.03 13.40
N LEU A 74 4.43 6.95 12.62
CA LEU A 74 5.52 6.10 12.17
C LEU A 74 6.45 6.81 11.17
N ALA A 75 5.90 7.64 10.29
CA ALA A 75 6.72 8.42 9.37
C ALA A 75 7.61 9.42 10.12
N THR A 76 7.10 10.07 11.16
CA THR A 76 7.88 11.03 11.97
C THR A 76 8.94 10.32 12.81
N ALA A 77 8.63 9.12 13.33
CA ALA A 77 9.62 8.30 14.03
C ALA A 77 10.79 7.89 13.12
N ALA A 78 10.53 7.61 11.85
CA ALA A 78 11.56 7.26 10.86
C ALA A 78 12.27 8.49 10.25
N TYR A 79 11.55 9.61 10.10
CA TYR A 79 12.01 10.86 9.50
C TYR A 79 11.65 12.05 10.41
N PRO A 80 12.44 12.36 11.44
CA PRO A 80 12.13 13.39 12.43
C PRO A 80 11.94 14.79 11.85
N GLU A 81 12.49 15.09 10.67
CA GLU A 81 12.28 16.37 9.99
C GLU A 81 10.81 16.62 9.62
N LEU A 82 9.98 15.58 9.53
CA LEU A 82 8.53 15.71 9.34
C LEU A 82 7.84 16.41 10.51
N ALA A 83 8.45 16.48 11.68
CA ALA A 83 7.93 17.26 12.81
C ALA A 83 8.12 18.76 12.59
N ALA A 84 9.18 19.15 11.87
CA ALA A 84 9.47 20.54 11.55
C ALA A 84 8.74 21.02 10.28
N LEU A 85 8.41 20.08 9.38
CA LEU A 85 7.74 20.36 8.12
C LEU A 85 6.23 20.07 8.25
N ASP A 86 5.36 21.09 8.18
CA ASP A 86 3.89 20.91 8.14
C ASP A 86 3.42 20.42 6.76
N LEU A 87 3.99 19.30 6.28
CA LEU A 87 3.56 18.64 5.05
C LEU A 87 2.21 17.97 5.32
N ARG A 88 1.12 18.60 4.88
CA ARG A 88 -0.23 18.00 4.89
C ARG A 88 -0.43 17.03 3.74
#